data_AF-A0A554KPK0-F1
#
_entry.id   AF-A0A554KPK0-F1
#
_cell.length_a   1.000
_cell.length_b   1.000
_cell.length_c   1.000
_cell.angle_alpha   90.00
_cell.angle_beta   90.00
_cell.angle_gamma   90.00
#
_symmetry.space_group_name_H-M   'P 1'
#
loop_
_entity.id
_entity.type
_entity.pdbx_description
1 polymer ?
#
loop_
_entity_poly.entity_id
_entity_poly.type
_entity_poly.pdbx_seq_one_letter_code
_entity_poly.pdbx_strand_id
1 'polypeptide(L)'
;MKPGEGQSGFETSKDVFSAENVSGQIAAAFNSPEKKAVYLAKKAFLEKYPTETQAIETVFGIIPTLRNSEGLKTMDAKKDGWKKVKQTLKNVTEYNFLLTDLIHNNIENREFLEGLWKTLSTLARDVNQEKQFDQLRRGILSQVAAWRVLEENGSNPKLSHPGEDAFDSIDLWTEKGEAVQVKGAPIHGVALIETDTVAFPGVTFEGKGGGNHYHLNSHLFLEAQRFKAKMSRYGELHNEDTKGLFLVVPYEDIDFTTGEPNRRVVDEVKKSLPV
;
A
#
# COMPACT_ATOMS: atom_id res chain seq x y z
N MET A 1 -16.46 33.14 -10.25
CA MET A 1 -16.89 31.73 -10.23
C MET A 1 -16.47 31.15 -8.91
N LYS A 2 -17.42 30.67 -8.10
CA LYS A 2 -17.12 29.96 -6.85
C LYS A 2 -16.60 28.56 -7.18
N PRO A 3 -15.56 28.04 -6.51
CA PRO A 3 -15.16 26.65 -6.65
C PRO A 3 -16.28 25.78 -6.07
N GLY A 4 -16.73 24.80 -6.86
CA GLY A 4 -17.73 23.84 -6.45
C GLY A 4 -17.19 22.95 -5.34
N GLU A 5 -17.91 22.96 -4.23
CA GLU A 5 -17.88 21.93 -3.21
C GLU A 5 -18.23 20.60 -3.86
N GLY A 6 -17.20 19.76 -4.06
CA GLY A 6 -17.31 18.37 -4.45
C GLY A 6 -16.77 17.47 -3.35
N GLN A 7 -17.15 17.72 -2.10
CA GLN A 7 -16.94 16.74 -1.03
C GLN A 7 -18.06 15.71 -1.11
N SER A 8 -17.85 14.62 -1.87
CA SER A 8 -18.58 13.38 -1.63
C SER A 8 -17.97 12.72 -0.39
N GLY A 9 -18.23 13.29 0.78
CA GLY A 9 -18.05 12.58 2.03
C GLY A 9 -19.05 11.44 2.03
N PHE A 10 -18.58 10.22 1.74
CA PHE A 10 -19.33 9.03 2.08
C PHE A 10 -19.46 9.06 3.60
N GLU A 11 -20.64 9.39 4.10
CA GLU A 11 -21.02 9.09 5.48
C GLU A 11 -21.01 7.56 5.60
N THR A 12 -19.84 6.99 5.92
CA THR A 12 -19.73 5.59 6.29
C THR A 12 -20.59 5.42 7.53
N SER A 13 -21.64 4.61 7.39
CA SER A 13 -22.56 4.36 8.48
C SER A 13 -21.74 3.75 9.61
N LYS A 14 -21.85 4.30 10.82
CA LYS A 14 -21.20 3.72 11.99
C LYS A 14 -21.43 2.21 11.99
N ASP A 15 -20.32 1.49 11.93
CA ASP A 15 -20.16 0.13 12.44
C ASP A 15 -20.64 -1.07 11.63
N VAL A 16 -20.23 -1.19 10.35
CA VAL A 16 -20.17 -2.54 9.73
C VAL A 16 -19.20 -3.47 10.47
N PHE A 17 -18.11 -2.95 11.05
CA PHE A 17 -17.03 -3.77 11.62
C PHE A 17 -16.82 -3.66 13.13
N SER A 18 -17.58 -2.84 13.86
CA SER A 18 -17.54 -2.89 15.34
C SER A 18 -18.37 -4.04 15.93
N ALA A 19 -19.27 -4.62 15.12
CA ALA A 19 -20.06 -5.77 15.54
C ALA A 19 -19.17 -7.02 15.65
N GLU A 20 -19.00 -7.53 16.89
CA GLU A 20 -18.20 -8.73 17.22
C GLU A 20 -18.56 -10.00 16.40
N ASN A 21 -19.68 -9.99 15.68
CA ASN A 21 -20.16 -11.11 14.89
C ASN A 21 -19.67 -11.14 13.42
N VAL A 22 -19.08 -10.06 12.88
CA VAL A 22 -18.72 -10.03 11.45
C VAL A 22 -17.51 -10.89 11.14
N SER A 23 -16.43 -10.75 11.90
CA SER A 23 -15.22 -11.59 11.75
C SER A 23 -15.55 -13.09 11.90
N GLY A 24 -16.37 -13.45 12.89
CA GLY A 24 -16.82 -14.82 13.12
C GLY A 24 -17.65 -15.39 11.97
N GLN A 25 -18.59 -14.62 11.40
CA GLN A 25 -19.39 -15.04 10.24
C GLN A 25 -18.53 -15.24 8.99
N ILE A 26 -17.56 -14.36 8.76
CA ILE A 26 -16.66 -14.44 7.61
C ILE A 26 -15.71 -15.63 7.77
N ALA A 27 -15.09 -15.81 8.94
CA ALA A 27 -14.25 -16.96 9.24
C ALA A 27 -15.01 -18.29 9.09
N ALA A 28 -16.25 -18.36 9.60
CA ALA A 28 -17.11 -19.53 9.42
C ALA A 28 -17.39 -19.82 7.94
N ALA A 29 -17.60 -18.79 7.12
CA ALA A 29 -17.80 -18.96 5.68
C ALA A 29 -16.53 -19.51 4.98
N PHE A 30 -15.34 -19.09 5.40
CA PHE A 30 -14.07 -19.60 4.86
C PHE A 30 -13.72 -21.02 5.32
N ASN A 31 -14.17 -21.41 6.51
CA ASN A 31 -13.97 -22.75 7.06
C ASN A 31 -15.08 -23.73 6.67
N SER A 32 -16.13 -23.25 6.01
CA SER A 32 -17.23 -24.09 5.56
C SER A 32 -16.78 -25.09 4.48
N PRO A 33 -17.23 -26.36 4.53
CA PRO A 33 -17.01 -27.31 3.45
C PRO A 33 -17.78 -26.95 2.17
N GLU A 34 -18.76 -26.04 2.26
CA GLU A 34 -19.54 -25.61 1.12
C GLU A 34 -18.76 -24.59 0.27
N LYS A 35 -18.44 -24.98 -0.98
CA LYS A 35 -17.70 -24.14 -1.94
C LYS A 35 -18.30 -22.74 -2.17
N LYS A 36 -19.59 -22.55 -1.87
CA LYS A 36 -20.32 -21.30 -2.08
C LYS A 36 -20.49 -20.46 -0.81
N ALA A 37 -20.08 -20.93 0.36
CA ALA A 37 -20.36 -20.24 1.62
C ALA A 37 -19.79 -18.81 1.66
N VAL A 38 -18.55 -18.61 1.22
CA VAL A 38 -17.92 -17.28 1.13
C VAL A 38 -18.70 -16.35 0.20
N TYR A 39 -19.14 -16.85 -0.96
CA TYR A 39 -19.93 -16.07 -1.92
C TYR A 39 -21.30 -15.67 -1.34
N LEU A 40 -22.00 -16.60 -0.71
CA LEU A 40 -23.31 -16.35 -0.11
C LEU A 40 -23.22 -15.38 1.07
N ALA A 41 -22.22 -15.55 1.93
CA ALA A 41 -21.95 -14.63 3.03
C ALA A 41 -21.67 -13.21 2.51
N LYS A 42 -20.73 -13.08 1.57
CA LYS A 42 -20.41 -11.78 0.95
C LYS A 42 -21.62 -11.12 0.34
N LYS A 43 -22.43 -11.87 -0.43
CA LYS A 43 -23.67 -11.37 -1.03
C LYS A 43 -24.63 -10.84 0.04
N ALA A 44 -24.83 -11.58 1.13
CA ALA A 44 -25.70 -11.14 2.22
C ALA A 44 -25.19 -9.87 2.90
N PHE A 45 -23.88 -9.71 3.07
CA PHE A 45 -23.27 -8.47 3.60
C PHE A 45 -23.48 -7.29 2.65
N LEU A 46 -23.27 -7.48 1.34
CA LEU A 46 -23.49 -6.43 0.33
C LEU A 46 -24.97 -6.01 0.24
N GLU A 47 -25.90 -6.96 0.38
CA GLU A 47 -27.34 -6.66 0.43
C GLU A 47 -27.73 -5.90 1.71
N LYS A 48 -27.08 -6.22 2.84
CA LYS A 48 -27.35 -5.58 4.14
C LYS A 48 -26.72 -4.19 4.27
N TYR A 49 -25.54 -3.99 3.70
CA TYR A 49 -24.78 -2.73 3.78
C TYR A 49 -24.31 -2.27 2.39
N PRO A 50 -25.25 -1.83 1.52
CA PRO A 50 -24.95 -1.52 0.12
C PRO A 50 -23.98 -0.36 -0.09
N THR A 51 -23.91 0.58 0.86
CA THR A 51 -22.99 1.74 0.83
C THR A 51 -21.56 1.38 1.21
N GLU A 52 -21.34 0.20 1.80
CA GLU A 52 -20.05 -0.22 2.40
C GLU A 52 -19.35 -1.24 1.51
N THR A 53 -19.60 -1.17 0.20
CA THR A 53 -19.15 -2.18 -0.79
C THR A 53 -17.63 -2.37 -0.75
N GLN A 54 -16.84 -1.28 -0.79
CA GLN A 54 -15.38 -1.38 -0.78
C GLN A 54 -14.85 -2.02 0.51
N ALA A 55 -15.44 -1.68 1.65
CA ALA A 55 -15.01 -2.23 2.92
C ALA A 55 -15.34 -3.74 3.03
N ILE A 56 -16.52 -4.15 2.55
CA ILE A 56 -16.90 -5.56 2.46
C ILE A 56 -15.95 -6.31 1.50
N GLU A 57 -15.69 -5.78 0.32
CA GLU A 57 -14.74 -6.35 -0.64
C GLU A 57 -13.35 -6.55 -0.01
N THR A 58 -12.89 -5.56 0.74
CA THR A 58 -11.60 -5.58 1.44
C THR A 58 -11.54 -6.65 2.53
N VAL A 59 -12.60 -6.81 3.32
CA VAL A 59 -12.62 -7.84 4.37
C VAL A 59 -12.73 -9.25 3.78
N PHE A 60 -13.56 -9.45 2.75
CA PHE A 60 -13.64 -10.76 2.09
C PHE A 60 -12.41 -11.08 1.22
N GLY A 61 -11.67 -10.07 0.78
CA GLY A 61 -10.47 -10.24 -0.02
C GLY A 61 -9.22 -10.65 0.76
N ILE A 62 -9.17 -10.42 2.09
CA ILE A 62 -7.92 -10.56 2.85
C ILE A 62 -7.36 -11.99 2.84
N ILE A 63 -8.17 -13.01 3.13
CA ILE A 63 -7.72 -14.41 3.19
C ILE A 63 -7.22 -14.89 1.82
N PRO A 64 -7.96 -14.70 0.71
CA PRO A 64 -7.45 -14.99 -0.63
C PRO A 64 -6.11 -14.29 -0.92
N THR A 65 -5.98 -13.02 -0.57
CA THR A 65 -4.75 -12.25 -0.80
C THR A 65 -3.57 -12.78 0.00
N LEU A 66 -3.74 -13.09 1.28
CA LEU A 66 -2.67 -13.64 2.11
C LEU A 66 -2.22 -15.02 1.62
N ARG A 67 -3.15 -15.87 1.17
CA ARG A 67 -2.84 -17.16 0.53
C ARG A 67 -2.13 -16.99 -0.80
N ASN A 68 -2.55 -16.04 -1.64
CA ASN A 68 -1.92 -15.75 -2.92
C ASN A 68 -0.50 -15.19 -2.73
N SER A 69 -0.31 -14.28 -1.78
CA SER A 69 0.99 -13.69 -1.42
C SER A 69 1.96 -14.75 -0.92
N GLU A 70 1.52 -15.67 -0.07
CA GLU A 70 2.34 -16.80 0.36
C GLU A 70 2.65 -17.76 -0.80
N GLY A 71 1.66 -18.05 -1.64
CA GLY A 71 1.82 -18.88 -2.83
C GLY A 71 2.88 -18.32 -3.79
N LEU A 72 2.88 -17.01 -4.04
CA LEU A 72 3.84 -16.34 -4.92
C LEU A 72 5.30 -16.56 -4.51
N LYS A 73 5.60 -16.73 -3.21
CA LYS A 73 6.97 -17.02 -2.73
C LYS A 73 7.49 -18.38 -3.20
N THR A 74 6.59 -19.29 -3.53
CA THR A 74 6.90 -20.68 -3.92
C THR A 74 6.61 -20.99 -5.39
N MET A 75 5.90 -20.10 -6.09
CA MET A 75 5.59 -20.26 -7.50
C MET A 75 6.85 -20.10 -8.35
N ASP A 76 7.02 -21.00 -9.31
CA ASP A 76 8.07 -20.90 -10.33
C ASP A 76 7.42 -20.65 -11.69
N ALA A 77 7.76 -19.54 -12.35
CA ALA A 77 7.14 -19.16 -13.62
C ALA A 77 7.31 -20.19 -14.74
N LYS A 78 8.40 -20.99 -14.73
CA LYS A 78 8.65 -22.05 -15.70
C LYS A 78 7.81 -23.29 -15.39
N LYS A 79 7.57 -23.60 -14.11
CA LYS A 79 6.82 -24.77 -13.66
C LYS A 79 5.30 -24.53 -13.59
N ASP A 80 4.89 -23.42 -12.97
CA ASP A 80 3.49 -23.03 -12.74
C ASP A 80 2.85 -22.32 -13.93
N GLY A 81 3.68 -21.86 -14.87
CA GLY A 81 3.28 -21.11 -16.04
C GLY A 81 3.13 -19.62 -15.74
N TRP A 82 3.75 -18.80 -16.60
CA TRP A 82 3.75 -17.34 -16.48
C TRP A 82 2.35 -16.73 -16.32
N LYS A 83 1.34 -17.27 -17.00
CA LYS A 83 -0.05 -16.78 -16.92
C LYS A 83 -0.62 -16.86 -15.50
N LYS A 84 -0.33 -17.95 -14.77
CA LYS A 84 -0.82 -18.16 -13.40
C LYS A 84 -0.13 -17.21 -12.42
N VAL A 85 1.20 -17.05 -12.55
CA VAL A 85 1.97 -16.08 -11.77
C VAL A 85 1.43 -14.67 -12.00
N LYS A 86 1.25 -14.28 -13.27
CA LYS A 86 0.73 -12.97 -13.66
C LYS A 86 -0.65 -12.69 -13.04
N GLN A 87 -1.57 -13.65 -13.10
CA GLN A 87 -2.90 -13.49 -12.52
C GLN A 87 -2.85 -13.39 -11.00
N THR A 88 -2.00 -14.19 -10.34
CA THR A 88 -1.87 -14.19 -8.88
C THR A 88 -1.31 -12.85 -8.40
N LEU A 89 -0.29 -12.32 -9.09
CA LEU A 89 0.28 -11.01 -8.80
C LEU A 89 -0.75 -9.89 -8.97
N LYS A 90 -1.50 -9.90 -10.07
CA LYS A 90 -2.59 -8.95 -10.33
C LYS A 90 -3.64 -8.97 -9.22
N ASN A 91 -4.06 -10.15 -8.76
CA ASN A 91 -5.06 -10.25 -7.69
C ASN A 91 -4.55 -9.64 -6.37
N VAL A 92 -3.25 -9.80 -6.08
CA VAL A 92 -2.64 -9.22 -4.87
C VAL A 92 -2.55 -7.70 -4.98
N THR A 93 -2.13 -7.17 -6.13
CA THR A 93 -2.02 -5.71 -6.32
C THR A 93 -3.39 -5.03 -6.39
N GLU A 94 -4.40 -5.66 -6.98
CA GLU A 94 -5.79 -5.18 -6.93
C GLU A 94 -6.31 -5.07 -5.49
N TYR A 95 -5.97 -6.05 -4.65
CA TYR A 95 -6.31 -5.99 -3.23
C TYR A 95 -5.58 -4.85 -2.51
N ASN A 96 -4.28 -4.70 -2.76
CA ASN A 96 -3.48 -3.63 -2.17
C ASN A 96 -4.04 -2.26 -2.55
N PHE A 97 -4.38 -2.07 -3.82
CA PHE A 97 -5.05 -0.86 -4.31
C PHE A 97 -6.34 -0.57 -3.52
N LEU A 98 -7.24 -1.55 -3.41
CA LEU A 98 -8.53 -1.37 -2.73
C LEU A 98 -8.36 -1.02 -1.25
N LEU A 99 -7.43 -1.68 -0.57
CA LEU A 99 -7.17 -1.46 0.85
C LEU A 99 -6.48 -0.11 1.09
N THR A 100 -5.48 0.25 0.28
CA THR A 100 -4.81 1.55 0.36
C THR A 100 -5.80 2.70 0.14
N ASP A 101 -6.63 2.60 -0.89
CA ASP A 101 -7.67 3.59 -1.19
C ASP A 101 -8.70 3.70 -0.05
N LEU A 102 -9.17 2.57 0.49
CA LEU A 102 -10.13 2.55 1.60
C LEU A 102 -9.57 3.25 2.84
N ILE A 103 -8.29 2.99 3.19
CA ILE A 103 -7.65 3.62 4.35
C ILE A 103 -7.48 5.12 4.12
N HIS A 104 -6.97 5.51 2.96
CA HIS A 104 -6.78 6.92 2.62
C HIS A 104 -8.09 7.72 2.69
N ASN A 105 -9.17 7.19 2.10
CA ASN A 105 -10.49 7.84 2.11
C ASN A 105 -11.15 7.88 3.49
N ASN A 106 -10.68 7.11 4.46
CA ASN A 106 -11.20 7.07 5.83
C ASN A 106 -10.15 7.51 6.87
N ILE A 107 -9.10 8.24 6.46
CA ILE A 107 -7.96 8.58 7.33
C ILE A 107 -8.38 9.35 8.59
N GLU A 108 -9.37 10.24 8.47
CA GLU A 108 -9.94 11.02 9.58
C GLU A 108 -10.86 10.18 10.49
N ASN A 109 -11.31 9.00 10.04
CA ASN A 109 -12.22 8.12 10.77
C ASN A 109 -11.44 7.00 11.48
N ARG A 110 -10.70 7.37 12.53
CA ARG A 110 -9.85 6.45 13.29
C ARG A 110 -10.62 5.26 13.85
N GLU A 111 -11.83 5.47 14.37
CA GLU A 111 -12.68 4.42 14.96
C GLU A 111 -12.99 3.32 13.92
N PHE A 112 -13.38 3.72 12.70
CA PHE A 112 -13.58 2.80 11.60
C PHE A 112 -12.30 2.01 11.27
N LEU A 113 -11.16 2.69 11.16
CA LEU A 113 -9.89 2.05 10.83
C LEU A 113 -9.42 1.07 11.92
N GLU A 114 -9.62 1.39 13.19
CA GLU A 114 -9.34 0.47 14.31
C GLU A 114 -10.21 -0.80 14.21
N GLY A 115 -11.51 -0.64 13.94
CA GLY A 115 -12.43 -1.75 13.71
C GLY A 115 -12.06 -2.61 12.49
N LEU A 116 -11.70 -1.97 11.38
CA LEU A 116 -11.21 -2.63 10.17
C LEU A 116 -9.95 -3.45 10.46
N TRP A 117 -8.92 -2.83 11.05
CA TRP A 117 -7.66 -3.52 11.35
C TRP A 117 -7.84 -4.68 12.33
N LYS A 118 -8.67 -4.50 13.36
CA LYS A 118 -9.01 -5.57 14.31
C LYS A 118 -9.68 -6.76 13.60
N THR A 119 -10.60 -6.48 12.68
CA THR A 119 -11.30 -7.50 11.89
C THR A 119 -10.33 -8.26 10.99
N LEU A 120 -9.51 -7.54 10.22
CA LEU A 120 -8.53 -8.16 9.32
C LEU A 120 -7.47 -8.98 10.08
N SER A 121 -7.00 -8.48 11.22
CA SER A 121 -6.05 -9.18 12.09
C SER A 121 -6.65 -10.48 12.65
N THR A 122 -7.91 -10.44 13.08
CA THR A 122 -8.62 -11.64 13.56
C THR A 122 -8.73 -12.69 12.46
N LEU A 123 -9.12 -12.29 11.25
CA LEU A 123 -9.22 -13.22 10.11
C LEU A 123 -7.86 -13.81 9.73
N ALA A 124 -6.79 -13.00 9.74
CA ALA A 124 -5.43 -13.46 9.47
C ALA A 124 -4.94 -14.47 10.52
N ARG A 125 -5.27 -14.25 11.80
CA ARG A 125 -4.99 -15.19 12.89
C ARG A 125 -5.70 -16.52 12.69
N ASP A 126 -6.98 -16.49 12.36
CA ASP A 126 -7.79 -17.69 12.18
C ASP A 126 -7.26 -18.61 11.06
N VAL A 127 -6.51 -18.06 10.10
CA VAL A 127 -5.85 -18.81 9.02
C VAL A 127 -4.34 -18.99 9.21
N ASN A 128 -3.78 -18.64 10.37
CA ASN A 128 -2.34 -18.69 10.70
C ASN A 128 -1.44 -17.87 9.74
N GLN A 129 -1.90 -16.70 9.29
CA GLN A 129 -1.18 -15.80 8.39
C GLN A 129 -0.93 -14.41 9.00
N GLU A 130 -0.85 -14.30 10.33
CA GLU A 130 -0.62 -13.04 11.06
C GLU A 130 0.64 -12.31 10.58
N LYS A 131 1.74 -13.04 10.41
CA LYS A 131 3.02 -12.45 9.96
C LYS A 131 2.91 -11.84 8.56
N GLN A 132 2.24 -12.52 7.64
CA GLN A 132 1.99 -12.03 6.28
C GLN A 132 1.08 -10.81 6.31
N PHE A 133 0.07 -10.81 7.19
CA PHE A 133 -0.80 -9.66 7.39
C PHE A 133 -0.05 -8.44 7.95
N ASP A 134 0.84 -8.62 8.92
CA ASP A 134 1.66 -7.52 9.45
C ASP A 134 2.57 -6.91 8.36
N GLN A 135 3.13 -7.74 7.48
CA GLN A 135 3.93 -7.28 6.34
C GLN A 135 3.07 -6.48 5.35
N LEU A 136 1.88 -6.97 5.03
CA LEU A 136 0.92 -6.28 4.18
C LEU A 136 0.53 -4.92 4.78
N ARG A 137 0.11 -4.91 6.05
CA ARG A 137 -0.28 -3.69 6.77
C ARG A 137 0.83 -2.64 6.74
N ARG A 138 2.09 -3.04 6.96
CA ARG A 138 3.25 -2.13 6.84
C ARG A 138 3.39 -1.54 5.45
N GLY A 139 3.28 -2.36 4.40
CA GLY A 139 3.37 -1.90 3.01
C GLY A 139 2.30 -0.87 2.68
N ILE A 140 1.04 -1.20 3.00
CA ILE A 140 -0.12 -0.34 2.77
C ILE A 140 0.02 0.99 3.52
N LEU A 141 0.32 0.97 4.82
CA LEU A 141 0.44 2.19 5.61
C LEU A 141 1.62 3.06 5.16
N SER A 142 2.69 2.46 4.63
CA SER A 142 3.80 3.22 4.03
C SER A 142 3.36 3.93 2.75
N GLN A 143 2.55 3.27 1.92
CA GLN A 143 1.98 3.86 0.71
C GLN A 143 0.99 4.98 1.03
N VAL A 144 0.14 4.82 2.05
CA VAL A 144 -0.76 5.88 2.57
C VAL A 144 0.06 7.06 3.11
N ALA A 145 1.12 6.79 3.89
CA ALA A 145 1.99 7.84 4.40
C ALA A 145 2.66 8.63 3.26
N ALA A 146 3.21 7.94 2.26
CA ALA A 146 3.80 8.55 1.08
C ALA A 146 2.79 9.40 0.30
N TRP A 147 1.56 8.91 0.13
CA TRP A 147 0.48 9.67 -0.48
C TRP A 147 0.28 10.99 0.26
N ARG A 148 0.11 10.95 1.59
CA ARG A 148 -0.13 12.16 2.40
C ARG A 148 1.03 13.14 2.33
N VAL A 149 2.26 12.65 2.37
CA VAL A 149 3.45 13.50 2.23
C VAL A 149 3.45 14.24 0.89
N LEU A 150 3.15 13.55 -0.21
CA LEU A 150 3.10 14.14 -1.56
C LEU A 150 1.92 15.09 -1.72
N GLU A 151 0.75 14.76 -1.16
CA GLU A 151 -0.43 15.64 -1.13
C GLU A 151 -0.13 16.94 -0.37
N GLU A 152 0.50 16.84 0.80
CA GLU A 152 0.94 18.01 1.58
C GLU A 152 2.01 18.85 0.89
N ASN A 153 2.74 18.27 -0.06
CA ASN A 153 3.68 18.97 -0.93
C ASN A 153 3.02 19.53 -2.21
N GLY A 154 1.70 19.40 -2.37
CA GLY A 154 0.98 19.87 -3.54
C GLY A 154 1.20 19.04 -4.81
N SER A 155 1.72 17.81 -4.68
CA SER A 155 1.93 16.88 -5.81
C SER A 155 0.68 16.07 -6.17
N ASN A 156 -0.37 16.13 -5.34
CA ASN A 156 -1.70 15.52 -5.55
C ASN A 156 -1.62 14.09 -6.13
N PRO A 157 -1.03 13.14 -5.41
CA PRO A 157 -0.75 11.83 -5.95
C PRO A 157 -2.04 11.01 -6.17
N LYS A 158 -1.95 10.00 -7.03
CA LYS A 158 -2.99 8.99 -7.25
C LYS A 158 -2.37 7.60 -7.22
N LEU A 159 -3.13 6.60 -6.81
CA LEU A 159 -2.70 5.20 -6.96
C LEU A 159 -2.45 4.85 -8.41
N SER A 160 -1.39 4.09 -8.64
CA SER A 160 -1.14 3.49 -9.95
C SER A 160 -2.21 2.45 -10.30
N HIS A 161 -2.32 2.14 -11.59
CA HIS A 161 -3.15 1.02 -11.98
C HIS A 161 -2.55 -0.29 -11.43
N PRO A 162 -3.33 -1.27 -10.94
CA PRO A 162 -2.79 -2.51 -10.35
C PRO A 162 -1.83 -3.30 -11.25
N GLY A 163 -1.93 -3.10 -12.57
CA GLY A 163 -0.97 -3.63 -13.54
C GLY A 163 0.41 -2.95 -13.47
N GLU A 164 0.45 -1.63 -13.32
CA GLU A 164 1.69 -0.85 -13.21
C GLU A 164 2.40 -1.15 -11.89
N ASP A 165 1.67 -1.25 -10.78
CA ASP A 165 2.20 -1.74 -9.50
C ASP A 165 2.83 -3.14 -9.68
N ALA A 166 2.05 -4.08 -10.22
CA ALA A 166 2.48 -5.46 -10.38
C ALA A 166 3.75 -5.63 -11.24
N PHE A 167 3.85 -4.94 -12.37
CA PHE A 167 4.89 -5.22 -13.37
C PHE A 167 6.00 -4.16 -13.35
N ASP A 168 5.63 -2.90 -13.14
CA ASP A 168 6.52 -1.74 -13.24
C ASP A 168 6.93 -1.20 -11.87
N SER A 169 6.29 -1.69 -10.79
CA SER A 169 6.55 -1.29 -9.40
C SER A 169 6.35 0.20 -9.15
N ILE A 170 5.36 0.77 -9.84
CA ILE A 170 4.89 2.13 -9.61
C ILE A 170 3.78 2.04 -8.57
N ASP A 171 3.95 2.68 -7.42
CA ASP A 171 2.97 2.67 -6.33
C ASP A 171 2.00 3.86 -6.42
N LEU A 172 2.51 5.03 -6.84
CA LEU A 172 1.75 6.27 -6.99
C LEU A 172 2.21 7.04 -8.25
N TRP A 173 1.32 7.88 -8.78
CA TRP A 173 1.61 8.88 -9.80
C TRP A 173 1.38 10.27 -9.22
N THR A 174 2.29 11.22 -9.47
CA THR A 174 2.03 12.65 -9.19
C THR A 174 1.24 13.30 -10.34
N GLU A 175 0.57 14.43 -10.08
CA GLU A 175 -0.08 15.20 -11.16
C GLU A 175 0.89 15.72 -12.21
N LYS A 176 2.19 15.81 -11.88
CA LYS A 176 3.27 16.18 -12.81
C LYS A 176 3.71 15.02 -13.72
N GLY A 177 3.13 13.82 -13.56
CA GLY A 177 3.50 12.63 -14.33
C GLY A 177 4.73 11.90 -13.80
N GLU A 178 5.10 12.10 -12.53
CA GLU A 178 6.22 11.41 -11.90
C GLU A 178 5.75 10.08 -11.30
N ALA A 179 6.46 8.99 -11.61
CA ALA A 179 6.21 7.67 -11.08
C ALA A 179 6.90 7.51 -9.73
N VAL A 180 6.14 7.14 -8.69
CA VAL A 180 6.67 7.00 -7.33
C VAL A 180 6.68 5.54 -6.92
N GLN A 181 7.84 5.05 -6.48
CA GLN A 181 7.95 3.80 -5.73
C GLN A 181 8.14 4.11 -4.24
N VAL A 182 7.37 3.43 -3.39
CA VAL A 182 7.36 3.62 -1.95
C VAL A 182 7.94 2.40 -1.25
N LYS A 183 8.81 2.65 -0.26
CA LYS A 183 9.33 1.62 0.63
C LYS A 183 9.20 2.05 2.08
N GLY A 184 8.46 1.27 2.85
CA GLY A 184 8.56 1.33 4.29
C GLY A 184 9.78 0.55 4.78
N ALA A 185 10.57 1.13 5.68
CA ALA A 185 11.75 0.45 6.22
C ALA A 185 11.96 0.74 7.71
N PRO A 186 12.54 -0.21 8.48
CA PRO A 186 12.93 0.00 9.87
C PRO A 186 14.26 0.77 9.94
N ILE A 187 14.30 1.98 9.38
CA ILE A 187 15.48 2.88 9.36
C ILE A 187 15.17 4.17 10.10
N HIS A 188 16.23 4.93 10.44
CA HIS A 188 16.08 6.30 10.92
C HIS A 188 16.27 7.28 9.75
N GLY A 189 15.30 8.18 9.54
CA GLY A 189 15.33 9.25 8.54
C GLY A 189 14.63 8.92 7.23
N VAL A 190 14.07 9.95 6.58
CA VAL A 190 13.40 9.82 5.28
C VAL A 190 14.44 9.93 4.17
N ALA A 191 14.27 9.10 3.14
CA ALA A 191 15.04 9.24 1.92
C ALA A 191 14.09 9.44 0.73
N LEU A 192 14.34 10.47 -0.06
CA LEU A 192 13.71 10.65 -1.35
C LEU A 192 14.80 10.76 -2.41
N ILE A 193 14.74 9.87 -3.40
CA ILE A 193 15.77 9.75 -4.43
C ILE A 193 15.08 9.92 -5.77
N GLU A 194 15.41 10.99 -6.49
CA GLU A 194 15.06 11.09 -7.91
C GLU A 194 15.89 10.05 -8.67
N THR A 195 15.23 9.12 -9.35
CA THR A 195 15.94 8.02 -10.02
C THR A 195 16.75 8.50 -11.22
N ASP A 196 16.38 9.64 -11.79
CA ASP A 196 16.97 10.13 -13.03
C ASP A 196 18.32 10.81 -12.76
N THR A 197 18.45 11.47 -11.61
CA THR A 197 19.75 11.89 -11.11
C THR A 197 20.61 10.67 -10.82
N VAL A 198 21.78 10.59 -11.43
CA VAL A 198 22.83 9.64 -11.03
C VAL A 198 23.31 10.06 -9.64
N ALA A 199 22.60 9.64 -8.61
CA ALA A 199 23.13 9.63 -7.27
C ALA A 199 23.78 8.27 -7.07
N PHE A 200 25.09 8.20 -7.25
CA PHE A 200 25.91 7.29 -6.44
C PHE A 200 25.83 7.84 -5.01
N PRO A 201 25.33 7.12 -3.99
CA PRO A 201 25.46 7.58 -2.63
C PRO A 201 26.36 6.61 -1.89
N GLY A 202 27.65 6.96 -1.83
CA GLY A 202 28.33 6.87 -0.54
C GLY A 202 27.85 8.02 0.35
N VAL A 203 26.54 8.16 0.58
CA VAL A 203 26.03 9.18 1.49
C VAL A 203 26.18 8.61 2.89
N THR A 204 27.18 9.14 3.59
CA THR A 204 27.50 8.80 4.97
C THR A 204 26.71 9.78 5.84
N PHE A 205 25.77 9.28 6.67
CA PHE A 205 25.14 10.12 7.69
C PHE A 205 25.92 9.99 8.99
N GLU A 206 26.43 11.11 9.51
CA GLU A 206 27.00 11.18 10.85
C GLU A 206 25.88 11.37 11.88
N GLY A 207 25.61 10.31 12.66
CA GLY A 207 24.82 10.44 13.89
C GLY A 207 25.62 11.20 14.94
N LYS A 208 24.96 12.10 15.69
CA LYS A 208 25.57 12.72 16.88
C LYS A 208 25.82 11.65 17.95
N GLY A 209 27.08 11.20 18.03
CA GLY A 209 27.53 10.14 18.93
C GLY A 209 28.48 9.23 18.17
N GLY A 210 29.75 9.62 18.13
CA GLY A 210 30.75 9.08 17.22
C GLY A 210 30.85 7.55 17.15
N GLY A 211 31.14 7.07 15.94
CA GLY A 211 31.78 5.77 15.73
C GLY A 211 31.05 4.79 14.79
N ASN A 212 29.75 4.97 14.54
CA ASN A 212 29.00 4.04 13.67
C ASN A 212 28.61 4.72 12.35
N HIS A 213 29.37 4.41 11.29
CA HIS A 213 29.02 4.75 9.92
C HIS A 213 27.84 3.86 9.49
N TYR A 214 26.65 4.44 9.30
CA TYR A 214 25.53 3.72 8.73
C TYR A 214 25.60 3.80 7.20
N HIS A 215 25.92 2.69 6.55
CA HIS A 215 25.72 2.54 5.12
C HIS A 215 24.22 2.56 4.84
N LEU A 216 23.75 3.46 3.96
CA LEU A 216 22.49 3.26 3.25
C LEU A 216 22.57 1.85 2.64
N ASN A 217 21.81 0.93 3.23
CA ASN A 217 21.84 -0.50 2.96
C ASN A 217 21.96 -0.74 1.45
N SER A 218 22.97 -1.49 1.00
CA SER A 218 23.17 -1.86 -0.41
C SER A 218 21.88 -2.35 -1.07
N HIS A 219 20.97 -2.93 -0.28
CA HIS A 219 19.63 -3.33 -0.69
C HIS A 219 18.74 -2.18 -1.19
N LEU A 220 18.54 -1.09 -0.43
CA LEU A 220 17.67 0.03 -0.84
C LEU A 220 18.23 0.74 -2.07
N PHE A 221 19.56 0.86 -2.15
CA PHE A 221 20.23 1.39 -3.34
C PHE A 221 19.99 0.49 -4.57
N LEU A 222 20.14 -0.83 -4.43
CA LEU A 222 19.84 -1.78 -5.50
C LEU A 222 18.36 -1.72 -5.92
N GLU A 223 17.43 -1.51 -4.99
CA GLU A 223 16.02 -1.32 -5.32
C GLU A 223 15.79 -0.02 -6.12
N ALA A 224 16.35 1.11 -5.68
CA ALA A 224 16.24 2.37 -6.41
C ALA A 224 16.83 2.28 -7.84
N GLN A 225 17.98 1.59 -8.01
CA GLN A 225 18.57 1.35 -9.34
C GLN A 225 17.70 0.45 -10.22
N ARG A 226 17.06 -0.58 -9.64
CA ARG A 226 16.11 -1.42 -10.37
C ARG A 226 14.89 -0.62 -10.81
N PHE A 227 14.39 0.26 -9.95
CA PHE A 227 13.26 1.13 -10.27
C PHE A 227 13.60 2.07 -11.43
N LYS A 228 14.77 2.72 -11.40
CA LYS A 228 15.28 3.52 -12.52
C LYS A 228 15.25 2.75 -13.84
N ALA A 229 15.78 1.53 -13.86
CA ALA A 229 15.81 0.70 -15.06
C ALA A 229 14.40 0.36 -15.56
N LYS A 230 13.44 0.17 -14.65
CA LYS A 230 12.03 -0.03 -15.01
C LYS A 230 11.41 1.23 -15.62
N MET A 231 11.63 2.40 -15.03
CA MET A 231 11.08 3.67 -15.54
C MET A 231 11.63 4.00 -16.93
N SER A 232 12.93 3.78 -17.16
CA SER A 232 13.54 3.91 -18.50
C SER A 232 12.85 3.00 -19.53
N ARG A 233 12.59 1.74 -19.16
CA ARG A 233 11.89 0.78 -20.05
C ARG A 233 10.43 1.17 -20.27
N TYR A 234 9.75 1.65 -19.22
CA TYR A 234 8.37 2.12 -19.31
C TYR A 234 8.28 3.30 -20.29
N GLY A 235 9.13 4.32 -20.13
CA GLY A 235 9.20 5.48 -21.02
C GLY A 235 9.46 5.10 -22.48
N GLU A 236 10.35 4.13 -22.74
CA GLU A 236 10.57 3.58 -24.10
C GLU A 236 9.32 2.90 -24.69
N LEU A 237 8.60 2.11 -23.89
CA LEU A 237 7.42 1.36 -24.35
C LEU A 237 6.21 2.26 -24.59
N HIS A 238 6.09 3.34 -23.81
CA HIS A 238 4.97 4.27 -23.84
C HIS A 238 5.27 5.56 -24.61
N ASN A 239 6.52 5.75 -25.07
CA ASN A 239 7.00 6.94 -25.76
C ASN A 239 6.81 8.22 -24.91
N GLU A 240 7.19 8.14 -23.64
CA GLU A 240 7.07 9.19 -22.63
C GLU A 240 8.40 9.34 -21.86
N ASP A 241 8.73 10.56 -21.42
CA ASP A 241 9.88 10.82 -20.55
C ASP A 241 9.41 10.77 -19.09
N THR A 242 9.38 9.56 -18.52
CA THR A 242 8.86 9.32 -17.17
C THR A 242 9.94 9.52 -16.11
N LYS A 243 9.75 10.53 -15.26
CA LYS A 243 10.60 10.74 -14.08
C LYS A 243 10.23 9.81 -12.95
N GLY A 244 11.20 9.09 -12.41
CA GLY A 244 11.00 8.20 -11.26
C GLY A 244 11.42 8.83 -9.92
N LEU A 245 10.62 8.60 -8.88
CA LEU A 245 10.86 9.01 -7.50
C LEU A 245 10.84 7.77 -6.60
N PHE A 246 11.91 7.55 -5.84
CA PHE A 246 11.99 6.48 -4.85
C PHE A 246 11.92 7.05 -3.45
N LEU A 247 10.81 6.84 -2.75
CA LEU A 247 10.53 7.38 -1.43
C LEU A 247 10.61 6.29 -0.36
N VAL A 248 11.41 6.53 0.67
CA VAL A 248 11.54 5.66 1.84
C VAL A 248 11.00 6.36 3.07
N VAL A 249 9.98 5.76 3.69
CA VAL A 249 9.33 6.29 4.91
C VAL A 249 9.66 5.38 6.10
N PRO A 250 10.22 5.91 7.21
CA PRO A 250 10.46 5.14 8.43
C PRO A 250 9.18 4.63 9.06
N TYR A 251 9.14 3.35 9.45
CA TYR A 251 7.96 2.80 10.14
C TYR A 251 7.66 3.48 11.48
N GLU A 252 8.69 3.94 12.19
CA GLU A 252 8.54 4.64 13.47
C GLU A 252 7.86 6.01 13.34
N ASP A 253 7.80 6.54 12.11
CA ASP A 253 7.22 7.84 11.80
C ASP A 253 5.82 7.76 11.19
N ILE A 254 5.17 6.59 11.23
CA ILE A 254 3.85 6.39 10.67
C ILE A 254 2.89 6.01 11.80
N ASP A 255 1.76 6.71 11.93
CA ASP A 255 0.67 6.26 12.78
C ASP A 255 0.13 4.94 12.22
N PHE A 256 0.33 3.86 12.97
CA PHE A 256 0.07 2.52 12.46
C PHE A 256 -1.43 2.16 12.36
N THR A 257 -2.32 3.11 12.63
CA THR A 257 -3.78 2.97 12.48
C THR A 257 -4.24 3.68 11.21
N THR A 258 -3.83 4.93 11.04
CA THR A 258 -4.31 5.84 10.00
C THR A 258 -3.38 5.91 8.78
N GLY A 259 -2.09 5.61 8.97
CA GLY A 259 -1.06 5.84 7.96
C GLY A 259 -0.59 7.29 7.93
N GLU A 260 -1.02 8.14 8.86
CA GLU A 260 -0.56 9.52 8.93
C GLU A 260 0.95 9.58 9.22
N PRO A 261 1.72 10.32 8.41
CA PRO A 261 3.14 10.52 8.65
C PRO A 261 3.39 11.58 9.75
N ASN A 262 4.43 11.40 10.54
CA ASN A 262 4.93 12.44 11.42
C ASN A 262 5.32 13.70 10.62
N ARG A 263 5.15 14.88 11.24
CA ARG A 263 5.44 16.16 10.57
C ARG A 263 6.87 16.25 10.02
N ARG A 264 7.83 15.66 10.73
CA ARG A 264 9.24 15.57 10.30
C ARG A 264 9.36 14.99 8.88
N VAL A 265 8.60 13.93 8.58
CA VAL A 265 8.68 13.24 7.28
C VAL A 265 8.23 14.17 6.16
N VAL A 266 7.12 14.87 6.39
CA VAL A 266 6.59 15.86 5.45
C VAL A 266 7.61 16.97 5.18
N ASP A 267 8.21 17.51 6.24
CA ASP A 267 9.17 18.60 6.14
C ASP A 267 10.48 18.17 5.44
N GLU A 268 10.91 16.91 5.60
CA GLU A 268 12.08 16.36 4.91
C GLU A 268 11.84 16.17 3.41
N VAL A 269 10.66 15.70 3.01
CA VAL A 269 10.30 15.59 1.59
C VAL A 269 10.14 16.96 0.94
N LYS A 270 9.52 17.93 1.61
CA LYS A 270 9.40 19.32 1.13
C LYS A 270 10.73 19.97 0.79
N LYS A 271 11.80 19.64 1.52
CA LYS A 271 13.16 20.14 1.23
C LYS A 271 13.75 19.50 -0.03
N SER A 272 13.38 18.26 -0.31
CA SER A 272 13.95 17.45 -1.40
C SER A 272 13.17 17.60 -2.71
N LEU A 273 11.89 17.96 -2.65
CA LEU A 273 11.03 18.29 -3.78
C LEU A 273 10.47 19.72 -3.63
N PRO A 274 11.27 20.77 -3.91
CA PRO A 274 10.73 22.12 -3.98
C PRO A 274 9.69 22.19 -5.11
N VAL A 275 8.50 22.68 -4.78
CA VAL A 275 7.32 22.78 -5.66
C VAL A 275 7.58 23.67 -6.86
#